data_AF-A0AAV2UUD4-F1
#
_entry.id   AF-A0AAV2UUD4-F1
#
_cell.length_a   1.000
_cell.length_b   1.000
_cell.length_c   1.000
_cell.angle_alpha   90.00
_cell.angle_beta   90.00
_cell.angle_gamma   90.00
#
_symmetry.space_group_name_H-M   'P 1'
#
loop_
_entity.id
_entity.type
_entity.pdbx_description
1 polymer ?
#
loop_
_entity_poly.entity_id
_entity_poly.type
_entity_poly.pdbx_seq_one_letter_code
_entity_poly.pdbx_strand_id
1 'polypeptide(L)'
;MFGPSPIKPIEQHIRKAHQCAKQLYPFFEAVLKNDWDTANKIKDKIIAIEKEADLIKRDLRLHLPTGLFLPVARTDILELLSAQDRIANKAEDIAALIISRQMSIPKKLIPSFMPFLNRCLDASKQACTAINELDELLETGFRGSEVKIVEEMIVKLDEIEHDCDERLADIRHKIFELEKELPAIDVIFLYKLVQWIGELADHAQTVGGRLQILIAR
;
A
#
# COMPACT_ATOMS: atom_id res chain seq x y z
N MET A 1 -27.52 -20.33 -11.59
CA MET A 1 -27.37 -18.90 -11.23
C MET A 1 -26.04 -18.79 -10.50
N PHE A 2 -24.99 -18.33 -11.17
CA PHE A 2 -23.76 -17.96 -10.48
C PHE A 2 -24.06 -16.67 -9.70
N GLY A 3 -23.93 -16.71 -8.38
CA GLY A 3 -24.08 -15.52 -7.53
C GLY A 3 -22.99 -14.48 -7.84
N PRO A 4 -23.09 -13.25 -7.31
CA PRO A 4 -22.01 -12.27 -7.44
C PRO A 4 -20.69 -12.89 -6.94
N SER A 5 -19.61 -12.72 -7.72
CA SER A 5 -18.28 -13.25 -7.38
C SER A 5 -17.87 -12.80 -5.96
N PRO A 6 -17.47 -13.72 -5.07
CA PRO A 6 -17.09 -13.40 -3.70
C PRO A 6 -15.81 -12.55 -3.62
N ILE A 7 -15.12 -12.36 -4.74
CA ILE A 7 -13.84 -11.65 -4.86
C ILE A 7 -13.98 -10.20 -5.29
N LYS A 8 -15.07 -9.83 -5.97
CA LYS A 8 -15.29 -8.43 -6.38
C LYS A 8 -15.13 -7.41 -5.24
N PRO A 9 -15.62 -7.67 -4.01
CA PRO A 9 -15.37 -6.78 -2.89
C PRO A 9 -13.88 -6.66 -2.50
N ILE A 10 -13.09 -7.73 -2.64
CA ILE A 10 -11.63 -7.72 -2.40
C ILE A 10 -10.92 -6.85 -3.44
N GLU A 11 -11.29 -6.96 -4.72
CA GLU A 11 -10.76 -6.10 -5.78
C GLU A 11 -11.12 -4.63 -5.58
N GLN A 12 -12.38 -4.35 -5.23
CA GLN A 12 -12.82 -3.00 -4.94
C GLN A 12 -12.04 -2.40 -3.77
N HIS A 13 -11.81 -3.20 -2.73
CA HIS A 13 -11.06 -2.79 -1.56
C HIS A 13 -9.60 -2.46 -1.89
N ILE A 14 -8.86 -3.33 -2.58
CA ILE A 14 -7.46 -3.03 -2.95
C ILE A 14 -7.34 -1.83 -3.90
N ARG A 15 -8.30 -1.64 -4.83
CA ARG A 15 -8.34 -0.47 -5.70
C ARG A 15 -8.46 0.81 -4.86
N LYS A 16 -9.31 0.78 -3.83
CA LYS A 16 -9.50 1.90 -2.91
C LYS A 16 -8.26 2.14 -2.04
N ALA A 17 -7.65 1.07 -1.50
CA ALA A 17 -6.43 1.17 -0.72
C ALA A 17 -5.26 1.74 -1.53
N HIS A 18 -5.07 1.29 -2.77
CA HIS A 18 -4.08 1.87 -3.68
C HIS A 18 -4.41 3.33 -4.04
N GLN A 19 -5.69 3.65 -4.28
CA GLN A 19 -6.11 5.04 -4.54
C GLN A 19 -5.77 5.97 -3.37
N CYS A 20 -5.91 5.48 -2.13
CA CYS A 20 -5.52 6.17 -0.91
C CYS A 20 -4.01 6.44 -0.88
N ALA A 21 -3.19 5.39 -0.96
CA ALA A 21 -1.74 5.51 -0.97
C ALA A 21 -1.23 6.42 -2.09
N LYS A 22 -1.81 6.34 -3.29
CA LYS A 22 -1.44 7.19 -4.43
C LYS A 22 -1.61 8.69 -4.15
N GLN A 23 -2.50 9.10 -3.23
CA GLN A 23 -2.62 10.51 -2.85
C GLN A 23 -1.37 11.04 -2.10
N LEU A 24 -0.51 10.17 -1.58
CA LEU A 24 0.76 10.59 -0.97
C LEU A 24 1.64 11.33 -1.97
N TYR A 25 1.64 10.97 -3.25
CA TYR A 25 2.46 11.66 -4.25
C TYR A 25 2.14 13.17 -4.33
N PRO A 26 0.90 13.60 -4.69
CA PRO A 26 0.57 15.03 -4.71
C PRO A 26 0.60 15.68 -3.32
N PHE A 27 0.37 14.90 -2.25
CA PHE A 27 0.55 15.39 -0.88
C PHE A 27 1.99 15.83 -0.62
N PHE A 28 2.98 14.98 -0.96
CA PHE A 28 4.38 15.32 -0.81
C PHE A 28 4.82 16.43 -1.76
N GLU A 29 4.27 16.54 -2.97
CA GLU A 29 4.52 17.70 -3.83
C GLU A 29 4.12 19.02 -3.16
N ALA A 30 3.01 19.05 -2.41
CA ALA A 30 2.58 20.22 -1.66
C ALA A 30 3.49 20.48 -0.44
N VAL A 31 3.81 19.43 0.33
CA VAL A 31 4.72 19.50 1.50
C VAL A 31 6.09 20.04 1.11
N LEU A 32 6.67 19.57 0.00
CA LEU A 32 7.98 20.03 -0.49
C LEU A 32 7.98 21.50 -0.92
N LYS A 33 6.81 22.05 -1.27
CA LYS A 33 6.62 23.48 -1.58
C LYS A 33 6.23 24.31 -0.36
N ASN A 34 6.07 23.68 0.82
CA ASN A 34 5.50 24.26 2.03
C ASN A 34 4.07 24.82 1.82
N ASP A 35 3.33 24.26 0.85
CA ASP A 35 1.93 24.61 0.61
C ASP A 35 1.02 23.79 1.54
N TRP A 36 0.95 24.24 2.80
CA TRP A 36 0.21 23.55 3.85
C TRP A 36 -1.30 23.56 3.65
N ASP A 37 -1.84 24.54 2.93
CA ASP A 37 -3.27 24.59 2.61
C ASP A 37 -3.63 23.47 1.63
N THR A 38 -2.84 23.29 0.57
CA THR A 38 -3.03 22.17 -0.36
C THR A 38 -2.73 20.84 0.31
N ALA A 39 -1.67 20.73 1.11
CA ALA A 39 -1.35 19.50 1.84
C ALA A 39 -2.48 19.08 2.79
N ASN A 40 -3.12 20.02 3.49
CA ASN A 40 -4.28 19.73 4.35
C ASN A 40 -5.49 19.23 3.55
N LYS A 41 -5.80 19.86 2.41
CA LYS A 41 -6.90 19.40 1.53
C LYS A 41 -6.66 17.98 1.02
N ILE A 42 -5.42 17.64 0.66
CA ILE A 42 -5.07 16.30 0.21
C ILE A 42 -5.10 15.30 1.39
N LYS A 43 -4.66 15.69 2.59
CA LYS A 43 -4.80 14.88 3.81
C LYS A 43 -6.27 14.54 4.09
N ASP A 44 -7.17 15.51 4.00
CA ASP A 44 -8.62 15.26 4.20
C ASP A 44 -9.19 14.32 3.13
N LYS A 45 -8.67 14.40 1.90
CA LYS A 45 -9.00 13.44 0.82
C LYS A 45 -8.47 12.03 1.11
N ILE A 46 -7.26 11.90 1.65
CA ILE A 46 -6.70 10.61 2.10
C ILE A 46 -7.62 9.97 3.14
N ILE A 47 -8.01 10.74 4.17
CA ILE A 47 -8.93 10.28 5.22
C ILE A 47 -10.29 9.86 4.63
N ALA A 48 -10.82 10.60 3.65
CA ALA A 48 -12.07 10.24 3.01
C ALA A 48 -11.98 8.91 2.25
N ILE A 49 -10.88 8.67 1.52
CA ILE A 49 -10.66 7.45 0.75
C ILE A 49 -10.41 6.25 1.69
N GLU A 50 -9.66 6.43 2.77
CA GLU A 50 -9.47 5.41 3.82
C GLU A 50 -10.82 4.97 4.39
N LYS A 51 -11.69 5.91 4.78
CA LYS A 51 -13.03 5.60 5.29
C LYS A 51 -13.88 4.83 4.28
N GLU A 52 -13.78 5.16 3.00
CA GLU A 52 -14.44 4.39 1.94
C GLU A 52 -13.92 2.95 1.85
N ALA A 53 -12.60 2.73 1.98
CA ALA A 53 -12.01 1.39 2.02
C ALA A 53 -12.51 0.62 3.25
N ASP A 54 -12.53 1.28 4.41
CA ASP A 54 -12.93 0.69 5.68
C ASP A 54 -14.42 0.27 5.69
N LEU A 55 -15.28 1.02 4.99
CA LEU A 55 -16.67 0.63 4.71
C LEU A 55 -16.78 -0.64 3.86
N ILE A 56 -15.97 -0.76 2.79
CA ILE A 56 -15.94 -1.97 1.95
C ILE A 56 -15.46 -3.17 2.78
N LYS A 57 -14.40 -3.00 3.58
CA LYS A 57 -13.88 -4.03 4.49
C LYS A 57 -14.92 -4.49 5.50
N ARG A 58 -15.65 -3.55 6.10
CA ARG A 58 -16.72 -3.86 7.06
C ARG A 58 -17.85 -4.64 6.39
N ASP A 59 -18.31 -4.19 5.23
CA ASP A 59 -19.36 -4.85 4.47
C ASP A 59 -18.97 -6.29 4.11
N LEU A 60 -17.75 -6.47 3.61
CA LEU A 60 -17.20 -7.78 3.28
C LEU A 60 -17.18 -8.69 4.51
N ARG A 61 -16.68 -8.24 5.66
CA ARG A 61 -16.64 -9.03 6.90
C ARG A 61 -18.02 -9.49 7.37
N LEU A 62 -19.05 -8.67 7.18
CA LEU A 62 -20.44 -8.97 7.60
C LEU A 62 -21.13 -9.95 6.65
N HIS A 63 -20.87 -9.84 5.34
CA HIS A 63 -21.57 -10.59 4.31
C HIS A 63 -20.78 -11.78 3.75
N LEU A 64 -19.52 -11.98 4.16
CA LEU A 64 -18.71 -13.10 3.69
C LEU A 64 -19.32 -14.45 4.11
N PRO A 65 -19.77 -15.30 3.16
CA PRO A 65 -20.43 -16.55 3.48
C PRO A 65 -19.53 -17.50 4.28
N THR A 66 -20.12 -18.28 5.19
CA THR A 66 -19.44 -19.29 6.03
C THR A 66 -19.60 -20.72 5.50
N GLY A 67 -20.10 -20.90 4.27
CA GLY A 67 -20.57 -22.20 3.74
C GLY A 67 -19.60 -23.01 2.88
N LEU A 68 -19.98 -24.26 2.61
CA LEU A 68 -19.26 -25.34 1.92
C LEU A 68 -18.88 -25.09 0.43
N PHE A 69 -19.25 -23.94 -0.15
CA PHE A 69 -19.16 -23.67 -1.60
C PHE A 69 -18.21 -22.52 -1.97
N LEU A 70 -17.42 -22.01 -1.03
CA LEU A 70 -16.39 -21.03 -1.34
C LEU A 70 -15.15 -21.77 -1.90
N PRO A 71 -14.63 -21.40 -3.08
CA PRO A 71 -13.49 -22.09 -3.69
C PRO A 71 -12.17 -21.87 -2.91
N VAL A 72 -12.17 -20.92 -1.97
CA VAL A 72 -11.03 -20.58 -1.10
C VAL A 72 -11.47 -20.55 0.36
N ALA A 73 -10.52 -20.66 1.29
CA ALA A 73 -10.83 -20.59 2.72
C ALA A 73 -11.23 -19.16 3.13
N ARG A 74 -12.30 -19.04 3.94
CA ARG A 74 -12.76 -17.76 4.49
C ARG A 74 -11.67 -17.02 5.26
N THR A 75 -10.83 -17.75 5.99
CA THR A 75 -9.68 -17.21 6.74
C THR A 75 -8.71 -16.48 5.83
N ASP A 76 -8.37 -17.09 4.70
CA ASP A 76 -7.36 -16.57 3.78
C ASP A 76 -7.87 -15.27 3.11
N ILE A 77 -9.16 -15.20 2.76
CA ILE A 77 -9.80 -13.96 2.29
C ILE A 77 -9.70 -12.85 3.35
N LEU A 78 -9.99 -13.16 4.62
CA LEU A 78 -9.97 -12.17 5.69
C LEU A 78 -8.54 -11.69 6.01
N GLU A 79 -7.56 -12.57 5.93
CA GLU A 79 -6.14 -12.22 6.08
C GLU A 79 -5.66 -11.37 4.92
N LEU A 80 -6.05 -11.71 3.69
CA LEU A 80 -5.78 -10.90 2.50
C LEU A 80 -6.39 -9.50 2.64
N LEU A 81 -7.68 -9.40 2.98
CA LEU A 81 -8.36 -8.13 3.23
C LEU A 81 -7.65 -7.29 4.29
N SER A 82 -7.22 -7.93 5.39
CA SER A 82 -6.48 -7.24 6.45
C SER A 82 -5.11 -6.74 6.00
N ALA A 83 -4.45 -7.42 5.06
CA ALA A 83 -3.18 -6.96 4.50
C ALA A 83 -3.37 -5.74 3.59
N GLN A 84 -4.41 -5.76 2.75
CA GLN A 84 -4.75 -4.64 1.85
C GLN A 84 -5.08 -3.36 2.65
N ASP A 85 -5.81 -3.51 3.76
CA ASP A 85 -6.27 -2.42 4.62
C ASP A 85 -5.11 -1.61 5.20
N ARG A 86 -4.03 -2.31 5.56
CA ARG A 86 -2.83 -1.66 6.12
C ARG A 86 -2.20 -0.65 5.16
N ILE A 87 -2.36 -0.80 3.85
CA ILE A 87 -1.86 0.16 2.85
C ILE A 87 -2.58 1.51 3.00
N ALA A 88 -3.90 1.50 3.13
CA ALA A 88 -4.70 2.73 3.28
C ALA A 88 -4.42 3.40 4.64
N ASN A 89 -4.44 2.61 5.71
CA ASN A 89 -4.18 3.11 7.08
C ASN A 89 -2.80 3.74 7.18
N LYS A 90 -1.78 3.12 6.57
CA LYS A 90 -0.42 3.66 6.55
C LYS A 90 -0.34 5.00 5.82
N ALA A 91 -1.06 5.15 4.72
CA ALA A 91 -1.11 6.42 3.99
C ALA A 91 -1.76 7.54 4.81
N GLU A 92 -2.84 7.24 5.54
CA GLU A 92 -3.47 8.18 6.48
C GLU A 92 -2.49 8.56 7.60
N ASP A 93 -1.85 7.58 8.24
CA ASP A 93 -0.89 7.78 9.33
C ASP A 93 0.26 8.71 8.91
N ILE A 94 0.84 8.48 7.72
CA ILE A 94 1.91 9.31 7.16
C ILE A 94 1.44 10.75 6.99
N ALA A 95 0.28 10.95 6.36
CA ALA A 95 -0.24 12.29 6.10
C ALA A 95 -0.58 13.04 7.40
N ALA A 96 -1.18 12.34 8.37
CA ALA A 96 -1.49 12.90 9.69
C ALA A 96 -0.22 13.29 10.47
N LEU A 97 0.81 12.45 10.45
CA LEU A 97 2.09 12.74 11.10
C LEU A 97 2.76 14.00 10.52
N ILE A 98 2.80 14.11 9.19
CA ILE A 98 3.44 15.25 8.53
C ILE A 98 2.69 16.55 8.82
N ILE A 99 1.36 16.54 8.71
CA ILE A 99 0.54 17.73 8.95
C ILE A 99 0.61 18.17 10.40
N SER A 100 0.52 17.25 11.36
CA SER A 100 0.53 17.59 12.80
C SER A 100 1.82 18.25 13.26
N ARG A 101 2.95 17.93 12.61
CA ARG A 101 4.27 18.49 12.92
C ARG A 101 4.72 19.57 11.94
N GLN A 102 3.97 19.79 10.86
CA GLN A 102 4.42 20.55 9.70
C GLN A 102 5.85 20.15 9.27
N MET A 103 6.06 18.84 9.08
CA MET A 103 7.40 18.30 8.85
C MET A 103 8.04 18.88 7.59
N SER A 104 9.21 19.49 7.74
CA SER A 104 10.02 19.95 6.61
C SER A 104 11.02 18.88 6.21
N ILE A 105 11.06 18.53 4.92
CA ILE A 105 12.03 17.58 4.37
C ILE A 105 13.28 18.38 3.94
N PRO A 106 14.47 18.09 4.47
CA PRO A 106 15.70 18.77 4.08
C PRO A 106 15.93 18.74 2.57
N LYS A 107 16.30 19.88 1.97
CA LYS A 107 16.52 20.01 0.51
C LYS A 107 17.49 18.98 -0.05
N LYS A 108 18.50 18.59 0.74
CA LYS A 108 19.50 17.57 0.38
C LYS A 108 18.89 16.17 0.19
N LEU A 109 17.75 15.86 0.81
CA LEU A 109 17.06 14.57 0.69
C LEU A 109 16.07 14.49 -0.48
N ILE A 110 15.55 15.64 -0.94
CA ILE A 110 14.50 15.71 -1.98
C ILE A 110 14.82 14.88 -3.24
N PRO A 111 16.05 14.90 -3.79
CA PRO A 111 16.38 14.13 -4.99
C PRO A 111 16.21 12.61 -4.84
N SER A 112 16.42 12.06 -3.64
CA SER A 112 16.18 10.65 -3.34
C SER A 112 14.74 10.38 -2.88
N PHE A 113 14.13 11.34 -2.20
CA PHE A 113 12.87 11.16 -1.50
C PHE A 113 11.70 10.82 -2.43
N MET A 114 11.46 11.64 -3.48
CA MET A 114 10.34 11.41 -4.40
C MET A 114 10.49 10.11 -5.20
N PRO A 115 11.69 9.75 -5.71
CA PRO A 115 11.90 8.43 -6.32
C PRO A 115 11.64 7.26 -5.38
N PHE A 116 12.05 7.35 -4.11
CA PHE A 116 11.76 6.33 -3.09
C PHE A 116 10.26 6.19 -2.85
N LEU A 117 9.56 7.29 -2.57
CA LEU A 117 8.11 7.30 -2.41
C LEU A 117 7.42 6.65 -3.61
N ASN A 118 7.81 7.04 -4.83
CA ASN A 118 7.20 6.52 -6.03
C ASN A 118 7.41 5.00 -6.17
N ARG A 119 8.59 4.49 -5.82
CA ARG A 119 8.86 3.04 -5.86
C ARG A 119 7.98 2.27 -4.86
N CYS A 120 7.79 2.79 -3.65
CA CYS A 120 6.86 2.19 -2.68
C CYS A 120 5.40 2.23 -3.18
N LEU A 121 5.00 3.29 -3.89
CA LEU A 121 3.67 3.37 -4.52
C LEU A 121 3.52 2.41 -5.71
N ASP A 122 4.61 2.13 -6.44
CA ASP A 122 4.63 1.10 -7.49
C ASP A 122 4.38 -0.30 -6.91
N ALA A 123 4.87 -0.60 -5.71
CA ALA A 123 4.58 -1.87 -5.02
C ALA A 123 3.08 -2.01 -4.74
N SER A 124 2.46 -0.97 -4.16
CA SER A 124 1.01 -0.92 -3.94
C SER A 124 0.22 -1.09 -5.24
N LYS A 125 0.68 -0.46 -6.34
CA LYS A 125 0.06 -0.62 -7.66
C LYS A 125 0.18 -2.04 -8.17
N GLN A 126 1.35 -2.67 -8.03
CA GLN A 126 1.59 -4.04 -8.48
C GLN A 126 0.74 -5.05 -7.70
N ALA A 127 0.61 -4.89 -6.37
CA ALA A 127 -0.30 -5.69 -5.56
C ALA A 127 -1.77 -5.50 -5.99
N CYS A 128 -2.19 -4.27 -6.33
CA CYS A 128 -3.51 -4.01 -6.88
C CYS A 128 -3.74 -4.73 -8.22
N THR A 129 -2.76 -4.69 -9.14
CA THR A 129 -2.82 -5.43 -10.39
C THR A 129 -3.00 -6.92 -10.14
N ALA A 130 -2.15 -7.52 -9.30
CA ALA A 130 -2.19 -8.96 -9.01
C ALA A 130 -3.55 -9.41 -8.42
N ILE A 131 -4.16 -8.61 -7.55
CA ILE A 131 -5.47 -8.93 -6.97
C ILE A 131 -6.61 -8.79 -7.98
N ASN A 132 -6.49 -7.92 -8.98
CA ASN A 132 -7.52 -7.78 -10.02
C ASN A 132 -7.55 -8.97 -10.99
N GLU A 133 -6.52 -9.84 -10.98
CA GLU A 133 -6.52 -11.10 -11.72
C GLU A 133 -7.25 -12.24 -10.98
N LEU A 134 -7.71 -11.99 -9.75
CA LEU A 134 -8.28 -13.03 -8.90
C LEU A 134 -9.65 -13.53 -9.39
N ASP A 135 -10.47 -12.69 -10.04
CA ASP A 135 -11.73 -13.14 -10.66
C ASP A 135 -11.43 -14.13 -11.81
N GLU A 136 -10.44 -13.82 -12.66
CA GLU A 136 -10.04 -14.71 -13.77
C GLU A 136 -9.48 -16.04 -13.25
N LEU A 137 -8.66 -16.01 -12.20
CA LEU A 137 -8.18 -17.22 -11.52
C LEU A 137 -9.31 -18.08 -10.96
N LEU A 138 -10.36 -17.45 -10.43
CA LEU A 138 -11.53 -18.17 -9.93
C LEU A 138 -12.33 -18.84 -11.05
N GLU A 139 -12.50 -18.15 -12.18
CA GLU A 139 -13.22 -18.69 -13.33
C GLU A 139 -12.52 -19.92 -13.93
N THR A 140 -11.18 -19.95 -13.90
CA THR A 140 -10.39 -21.10 -14.36
C THR A 140 -10.16 -22.16 -13.29
N GLY A 141 -10.61 -21.93 -12.05
CA GLY A 141 -10.46 -22.84 -10.92
C GLY A 141 -9.01 -22.99 -10.46
N PHE A 142 -8.24 -21.90 -10.49
CA PHE A 142 -6.82 -21.83 -10.12
C PHE A 142 -5.92 -22.78 -10.93
N ARG A 143 -6.21 -22.92 -12.23
CA ARG A 143 -5.44 -23.78 -13.13
C ARG A 143 -5.18 -23.04 -14.44
N GLY A 144 -4.07 -23.40 -15.09
CA GLY A 144 -3.79 -22.92 -16.45
C GLY A 144 -2.79 -21.78 -16.49
N SER A 145 -2.94 -20.93 -17.51
CA SER A 145 -2.05 -19.79 -17.80
C SER A 145 -2.14 -18.69 -16.75
N GLU A 146 -3.30 -18.54 -16.12
CA GLU A 146 -3.65 -17.44 -15.22
C GLU A 146 -2.83 -17.51 -13.93
N VAL A 147 -2.53 -18.73 -13.45
CA VAL A 147 -1.62 -18.96 -12.32
C VAL A 147 -0.23 -18.41 -12.62
N LYS A 148 0.29 -18.67 -13.82
CA LYS A 148 1.62 -18.19 -14.22
C LYS A 148 1.67 -16.67 -14.30
N ILE A 149 0.60 -16.05 -14.79
CA ILE A 149 0.48 -14.59 -14.86
C ILE A 149 0.59 -14.01 -13.44
N VAL A 150 -0.13 -14.58 -12.47
CA VAL A 150 -0.06 -14.07 -11.09
C VAL A 150 1.27 -14.39 -10.41
N GLU A 151 1.89 -15.54 -10.68
CA GLU A 151 3.25 -15.84 -10.24
C GLU A 151 4.26 -14.82 -10.76
N GLU A 152 4.21 -14.47 -12.05
CA GLU A 152 5.06 -13.42 -12.65
C GLU A 152 4.80 -12.04 -12.00
N MET A 153 3.54 -11.75 -11.67
CA MET A 153 3.19 -10.51 -10.96
C MET A 153 3.75 -10.45 -9.54
N ILE A 154 3.85 -11.60 -8.84
CA ILE A 154 4.45 -11.71 -7.51
C ILE A 154 5.97 -11.56 -7.61
N VAL A 155 6.63 -12.20 -8.57
CA VAL A 155 8.07 -12.04 -8.82
C VAL A 155 8.41 -10.56 -9.05
N LYS A 156 7.61 -9.88 -9.87
CA LYS A 156 7.78 -8.44 -10.10
C LYS A 156 7.55 -7.60 -8.82
N LEU A 157 6.69 -8.05 -7.92
CA LEU A 157 6.49 -7.37 -6.64
C LEU A 157 7.72 -7.51 -5.74
N ASP A 158 8.36 -8.68 -5.73
CA ASP A 158 9.62 -8.91 -5.00
C ASP A 158 10.77 -8.06 -5.57
N GLU A 159 10.86 -7.91 -6.89
CA GLU A 159 11.82 -6.98 -7.53
C GLU A 159 11.59 -5.52 -7.11
N ILE A 160 10.32 -5.10 -6.98
CA ILE A 160 9.98 -3.75 -6.52
C ILE A 160 10.33 -3.56 -5.05
N GLU A 161 10.09 -4.55 -4.20
CA GLU A 161 10.43 -4.52 -2.78
C GLU A 161 11.94 -4.41 -2.58
N HIS A 162 12.73 -5.20 -3.31
CA HIS A 162 14.18 -5.12 -3.26
C HIS A 162 14.70 -3.71 -3.59
N ASP A 163 14.17 -3.10 -4.65
CA ASP A 163 14.50 -1.72 -5.02
C ASP A 163 14.03 -0.70 -3.97
N CYS A 164 12.92 -0.96 -3.26
CA CYS A 164 12.46 -0.11 -2.16
C CYS A 164 13.46 -0.14 -1.00
N ASP A 165 13.95 -1.32 -0.64
CA ASP A 165 14.91 -1.53 0.43
C ASP A 165 16.24 -0.85 0.16
N GLU A 166 16.76 -0.97 -1.08
CA GLU A 166 17.98 -0.26 -1.48
C GLU A 166 17.82 1.26 -1.37
N ARG A 167 16.67 1.79 -1.81
CA ARG A 167 16.36 3.23 -1.73
C ARG A 167 16.16 3.71 -0.30
N LEU A 168 15.54 2.88 0.55
CA LEU A 168 15.39 3.17 1.97
C LEU A 168 16.77 3.22 2.66
N ALA A 169 17.66 2.30 2.32
CA ALA A 169 19.04 2.31 2.82
C ALA A 169 19.81 3.57 2.38
N ASP A 170 19.72 3.97 1.09
CA ASP A 170 20.30 5.23 0.57
C ASP A 170 19.78 6.45 1.34
N ILE A 171 18.46 6.57 1.51
CA ILE A 171 17.87 7.72 2.20
C ILE A 171 18.27 7.74 3.68
N ARG A 172 18.29 6.59 4.36
CA ARG A 172 18.76 6.50 5.75
C ARG A 172 20.21 6.95 5.87
N HIS A 173 21.08 6.54 4.95
CA HIS A 173 22.46 7.01 4.93
C HIS A 173 22.51 8.54 4.75
N LYS A 174 21.71 9.10 3.84
CA LYS A 174 21.66 10.55 3.64
C LYS A 174 21.09 11.30 4.85
N ILE A 175 20.16 10.71 5.60
CA ILE A 175 19.71 11.28 6.88
C ILE A 175 20.88 11.27 7.88
N PHE A 176 21.62 10.16 7.98
CA PHE A 176 22.78 10.01 8.86
C PHE A 176 23.84 11.12 8.64
N GLU A 177 24.12 11.46 7.38
CA GLU A 177 25.05 12.54 7.03
C GLU A 177 24.58 13.94 7.52
N LEU A 178 23.27 14.10 7.74
CA LEU A 178 22.66 15.37 8.14
C LEU A 178 22.36 15.47 9.64
N GLU A 179 22.55 14.41 10.42
CA GLU A 179 22.12 14.37 11.82
C GLU A 179 22.74 15.48 12.66
N LYS A 180 24.00 15.84 12.38
CA LYS A 180 24.73 16.90 13.09
C LYS A 180 24.25 18.31 12.72
N GLU A 181 23.57 18.45 11.59
CA GLU A 181 23.06 19.73 11.07
C GLU A 181 21.59 20.00 11.48
N LEU A 182 20.90 19.00 12.03
CA LEU A 182 19.46 19.05 12.31
C LEU A 182 19.16 18.84 13.80
N PRO A 183 18.03 19.38 14.32
CA PRO A 183 17.57 19.04 15.66
C PRO A 183 17.32 17.54 15.79
N ALA A 184 17.77 16.94 16.90
CA ALA A 184 17.69 15.49 17.12
C ALA A 184 16.26 14.92 16.99
N ILE A 185 15.25 15.68 17.43
CA ILE A 185 13.85 15.28 17.30
C ILE A 185 13.43 15.21 15.83
N ASP A 186 13.84 16.17 14.99
CA ASP A 186 13.48 16.18 13.58
C ASP A 186 14.15 15.02 12.83
N VAL A 187 15.40 14.70 13.17
CA VAL A 187 16.10 13.50 12.66
C VAL A 187 15.33 12.22 12.98
N ILE A 188 14.88 12.03 14.22
CA ILE A 188 14.10 10.85 14.63
C ILE A 188 12.81 10.75 13.81
N PHE A 189 12.12 11.87 13.59
CA PHE A 189 10.90 11.87 12.79
C PHE A 189 11.17 11.66 11.29
N LEU A 190 12.32 12.08 10.77
CA LEU A 190 12.72 11.77 9.38
C LEU A 190 12.95 10.26 9.20
N TYR A 191 13.67 9.60 10.13
CA TYR A 191 13.82 8.14 10.08
C TYR A 191 12.49 7.41 10.18
N LYS A 192 11.61 7.85 11.09
CA LYS A 192 10.26 7.30 11.23
C LYS A 192 9.44 7.48 9.95
N LEU A 193 9.53 8.65 9.32
CA LEU A 193 8.82 8.93 8.08
C LEU A 193 9.25 8.00 6.95
N VAL A 194 10.56 7.87 6.71
CA VAL A 194 11.06 7.04 5.61
C VAL A 194 10.81 5.55 5.87
N GLN A 195 10.84 5.13 7.14
CA GLN A 195 10.40 3.80 7.55
C GLN A 195 8.93 3.57 7.18
N TRP A 196 8.03 4.49 7.53
CA TRP A 196 6.60 4.35 7.24
C TRP A 196 6.29 4.36 5.74
N ILE A 197 7.04 5.11 4.94
CA ILE A 197 6.92 5.05 3.48
C ILE A 197 7.36 3.67 2.97
N GLY A 198 8.46 3.11 3.50
CA GLY A 198 8.90 1.74 3.19
C GLY A 198 7.84 0.69 3.53
N GLU A 199 7.16 0.82 4.68
CA GLU A 199 6.10 -0.09 5.11
C GLU A 199 4.92 -0.19 4.12
N LEU A 200 4.72 0.79 3.22
CA LEU A 200 3.74 0.67 2.12
C LEU A 200 4.10 -0.47 1.16
N ALA A 201 5.41 -0.64 0.87
CA ALA A 201 5.91 -1.72 0.04
C ALA A 201 5.79 -3.07 0.78
N ASP A 202 6.17 -3.12 2.07
CA ASP A 202 6.03 -4.33 2.90
C ASP A 202 4.58 -4.81 2.96
N HIS A 203 3.63 -3.88 3.11
CA HIS A 203 2.20 -4.20 3.11
C HIS A 203 1.73 -4.71 1.74
N ALA A 204 2.23 -4.13 0.64
CA ALA A 204 1.96 -4.62 -0.70
C ALA A 204 2.53 -6.03 -0.92
N GLN A 205 3.77 -6.29 -0.51
CA GLN A 205 4.40 -7.61 -0.55
C GLN A 205 3.60 -8.64 0.26
N THR A 206 3.12 -8.24 1.46
CA THR A 206 2.25 -9.10 2.27
C THR A 206 0.97 -9.48 1.51
N VAL A 207 0.37 -8.55 0.77
CA VAL A 207 -0.79 -8.84 -0.11
C VAL A 207 -0.42 -9.88 -1.17
N GLY A 208 0.72 -9.73 -1.84
CA GLY A 208 1.23 -10.70 -2.81
C GLY A 208 1.47 -12.09 -2.21
N GLY A 209 2.11 -12.17 -1.04
CA GLY A 209 2.33 -13.45 -0.34
C GLY A 209 1.02 -14.13 0.07
N ARG A 210 0.00 -13.37 0.49
CA ARG A 210 -1.34 -13.92 0.76
C ARG A 210 -2.03 -14.43 -0.50
N LEU A 211 -1.85 -13.74 -1.63
CA LEU A 211 -2.34 -14.19 -2.92
C LEU A 211 -1.65 -15.49 -3.37
N GLN A 212 -0.34 -15.61 -3.17
CA GLN A 212 0.39 -16.84 -3.48
C GLN A 212 -0.14 -18.06 -2.69
N ILE A 213 -0.43 -17.87 -1.40
CA ILE A 213 -1.02 -18.91 -0.55
C ILE A 213 -2.40 -19.35 -1.05
N LEU A 214 -3.19 -18.41 -1.57
CA LEU A 214 -4.50 -18.72 -2.16
C LEU A 214 -4.38 -19.58 -3.42
N ILE A 215 -3.35 -19.35 -4.24
CA ILE A 215 -3.14 -20.02 -5.53
C ILE A 215 -2.46 -21.37 -5.39
N ALA A 216 -1.60 -21.56 -4.39
CA ALA A 216 -0.85 -22.79 -4.18
C ALA A 216 -1.70 -23.98 -3.67
N ARG A 217 -3.04 -23.90 -3.77
CA ARG A 217 -4.00 -24.90 -3.26
C ARG A 217 -4.55 -25.82 -4.34
#